data_AF-A0A928S809-F1
#
_entry.id   AF-A0A928S809-F1
#
_cell.length_a   1.000
_cell.length_b   1.000
_cell.length_c   1.000
_cell.angle_alpha   90.00
_cell.angle_beta   90.00
_cell.angle_gamma   90.00
#
_symmetry.space_group_name_H-M   'P 1'
#
loop_
_entity.id
_entity.type
_entity.pdbx_description
1 polymer ?
#
loop_
_entity_poly.entity_id
_entity_poly.type
_entity_poly.pdbx_seq_one_letter_code
_entity_poly.pdbx_strand_id
1 'polypeptide(L)' 'MGPAGSFAIGDFILTAKSEAVTIKSMTVKQSLDEPIRVYNLHVSGHHEYIVGETMIRAHNKILVPISRPRK' A
#
# COMPACT_ATOMS: atom_id res chain seq x y z
N MET A 1 -6.77 -1.94 -5.16
CA MET A 1 -6.02 -2.37 -3.96
C MET A 1 -6.75 -1.87 -2.72
N GLY A 2 -6.89 -2.70 -1.69
CA GLY A 2 -7.42 -2.29 -0.39
C GLY A 2 -6.34 -1.65 0.51
N PRO A 3 -6.71 -1.06 1.66
CA PRO A 3 -5.75 -0.57 2.64
C PRO A 3 -4.88 -1.72 3.18
N ALA A 4 -3.63 -1.43 3.54
CA ALA A 4 -2.71 -2.47 4.04
C ALA A 4 -3.27 -3.24 5.26
N GLY A 5 -4.04 -2.57 6.12
CA GLY A 5 -4.63 -3.17 7.32
C GLY A 5 -5.85 -4.08 7.07
N SER A 6 -6.36 -4.18 5.84
CA SER A 6 -7.46 -5.11 5.52
C SER A 6 -6.99 -6.44 4.93
N PHE A 7 -5.69 -6.61 4.69
CA PHE A 7 -5.15 -7.88 4.20
C PHE A 7 -5.02 -8.91 5.32
N ALA A 8 -5.12 -10.18 4.94
CA ALA A 8 -4.87 -11.33 5.80
C ALA A 8 -3.70 -12.19 5.27
N ILE A 9 -3.14 -13.02 6.14
CA ILE A 9 -2.19 -14.07 5.72
C ILE A 9 -2.91 -15.01 4.75
N GLY A 10 -2.28 -15.33 3.63
CA GLY A 10 -2.87 -16.12 2.55
C GLY A 10 -3.49 -15.31 1.43
N ASP A 11 -3.74 -14.00 1.63
CA ASP A 11 -4.15 -13.11 0.53
C ASP A 11 -3.02 -12.93 -0.48
N PHE A 12 -3.38 -12.50 -1.69
CA PHE A 12 -2.44 -12.23 -2.77
C PHE A 12 -2.30 -10.73 -3.05
N ILE A 13 -1.07 -10.33 -3.35
CA ILE A 13 -0.70 -8.98 -3.81
C ILE A 13 0.05 -9.08 -5.13
N LEU A 14 -0.01 -8.03 -5.95
CA LEU A 14 0.59 -8.02 -7.29
C LEU A 14 1.98 -7.37 -7.29
N THR A 15 2.93 -8.02 -7.95
CA THR A 15 4.23 -7.43 -8.28
C THR A 15 4.11 -6.44 -9.44
N ALA A 16 5.17 -5.69 -9.71
CA ALA A 16 5.30 -4.82 -10.87
C ALA A 16 5.12 -5.57 -12.20
N LYS A 17 5.40 -6.88 -12.23
CA LYS A 17 5.20 -7.75 -13.40
C LYS A 17 3.80 -8.36 -13.46
N SER A 18 2.89 -7.93 -12.58
CA SER A 18 1.54 -8.49 -12.43
C SER A 18 1.53 -9.96 -11.99
N GLU A 19 2.58 -10.40 -11.30
CA GLU A 19 2.63 -11.74 -10.70
C GLU A 19 1.97 -11.69 -9.31
N ALA A 20 1.22 -12.74 -8.96
CA ALA A 20 0.60 -12.85 -7.65
C ALA A 20 1.60 -13.42 -6.62
N VAL A 21 1.75 -12.72 -5.50
CA VAL A 21 2.57 -13.16 -4.36
C VAL A 21 1.68 -13.28 -3.13
N THR A 22 1.81 -14.37 -2.41
CA THR A 22 1.04 -14.62 -1.18
C THR A 22 1.67 -13.91 0.02
N ILE A 23 0.83 -13.29 0.84
CA ILE A 23 1.23 -12.75 2.14
C ILE A 23 1.49 -13.92 3.09
N LYS A 24 2.78 -14.11 3.46
CA LYS A 24 3.20 -15.20 4.35
C LYS A 24 3.18 -14.83 5.84
N SER A 25 3.32 -13.55 6.14
CA SER A 25 3.35 -13.03 7.50
C SER A 25 2.84 -11.60 7.54
N MET A 26 2.25 -11.22 8.67
CA MET A 26 1.82 -9.85 8.94
C MET A 26 2.11 -9.52 10.40
N THR A 27 2.62 -8.33 10.65
CA THR A 27 2.87 -7.83 12.01
C THR A 27 2.33 -6.42 12.12
N VAL A 28 1.49 -6.20 13.13
CA VAL A 28 0.93 -4.88 13.45
C VAL A 28 1.32 -4.55 14.89
N LYS A 29 2.02 -3.43 15.07
CA LYS A 29 2.30 -2.86 16.40
C LYS A 29 1.41 -1.64 16.58
N GLN A 30 0.61 -1.61 17.64
CA GLN A 30 -0.32 -0.51 17.91
C GLN A 30 0.41 0.73 18.49
N SER A 31 1.51 0.51 19.20
CA SER A 31 2.36 1.56 19.74
C SER A 31 3.83 1.23 19.46
N LEU A 32 4.62 2.30 19.37
CA LEU A 32 6.07 2.27 19.33
C LEU A 32 6.56 3.15 20.47
N ASP A 33 7.69 2.81 21.07
CA ASP A 33 8.27 3.58 22.19
C ASP A 33 8.64 5.00 21.76
N GLU A 34 8.98 5.18 20.48
CA GLU A 34 9.29 6.48 19.87
C GLU A 34 8.65 6.59 18.46
N PRO A 35 8.32 7.83 18.02
CA PRO A 35 7.80 8.04 16.67
C PRO A 35 8.87 7.74 15.61
N ILE A 36 8.48 6.99 14.58
CA ILE A 36 9.36 6.68 13.44
C ILE A 36 9.06 7.59 12.25
N ARG A 37 10.10 7.94 11.48
CA ARG A 37 9.92 8.65 10.21
C ARG A 37 9.29 7.72 9.18
N VAL A 38 8.24 8.20 8.53
CA VAL A 38 7.58 7.51 7.41
C VAL A 38 7.60 8.41 6.18
N TYR A 39 7.78 7.81 5.01
CA TYR A 39 7.89 8.53 3.75
C TYR A 39 6.80 8.05 2.78
N ASN A 40 6.28 8.97 1.98
CA ASN A 40 5.33 8.67 0.92
C ASN A 40 5.76 9.36 -0.38
N LEU A 41 5.34 8.80 -1.50
CA LEU A 41 5.63 9.32 -2.83
C LEU A 41 4.33 9.78 -3.52
N HIS A 42 4.48 10.80 -4.36
CA HIS A 42 3.50 11.18 -5.37
C HIS A 42 4.20 11.12 -6.72
N VAL A 43 3.78 10.19 -7.57
CA VAL A 43 4.33 10.03 -8.92
C VAL A 43 3.36 10.66 -9.91
N SER A 44 3.81 11.62 -10.70
CA SER A 44 2.97 12.28 -11.71
C SER A 44 2.61 11.30 -12.83
N GLY A 45 1.37 11.36 -13.33
CA GLY A 45 0.89 10.55 -14.46
C GLY A 45 0.57 9.08 -14.16
N HIS A 46 1.00 8.55 -13.01
CA HIS A 46 0.68 7.19 -12.58
C HIS A 46 0.20 7.21 -11.13
N HIS A 47 -0.82 6.41 -10.78
CA HIS A 47 -1.36 6.37 -9.41
C HIS A 47 -0.72 5.29 -8.54
N GLU A 48 0.46 4.79 -8.92
CA GLU A 48 1.14 3.69 -8.25
C GLU A 48 2.66 3.89 -8.24
N TYR A 49 3.34 3.28 -7.27
CA TYR A 49 4.79 3.19 -7.18
C TYR A 49 5.19 1.79 -6.70
N ILE A 50 6.46 1.42 -6.93
CA ILE A 50 6.97 0.09 -6.59
C ILE A 50 7.73 0.16 -5.26
N VAL A 51 7.50 -0.82 -4.38
CA VAL A 51 8.12 -0.89 -3.05
C VAL A 51 8.72 -2.27 -2.74
N GLY A 52 9.79 -2.24 -1.95
CA GLY A 52 10.47 -3.43 -1.44
C GLY A 52 11.21 -4.24 -2.50
N GLU A 53 11.95 -5.26 -2.05
CA GLU A 53 12.75 -6.13 -2.92
C GLU A 53 11.86 -7.00 -3.84
N THR A 54 10.67 -7.38 -3.38
CA THR A 54 9.69 -8.15 -4.15
C THR A 54 8.95 -7.31 -5.20
N MET A 55 9.29 -6.03 -5.32
CA MET A 55 8.74 -5.12 -6.34
C MET A 55 7.20 -5.07 -6.33
N ILE A 56 6.61 -4.86 -5.16
CA ILE A 56 5.15 -4.81 -4.98
C ILE A 56 4.60 -3.46 -5.46
N ARG A 57 3.44 -3.47 -6.13
CA ARG A 57 2.74 -2.23 -6.51
C ARG A 57 2.04 -1.65 -5.29
N ALA A 58 2.26 -0.38 -4.99
CA ALA A 58 1.60 0.39 -3.93
C ALA A 58 0.89 1.60 -4.54
N HIS A 59 -0.27 1.99 -3.98
CA HIS A 59 -1.06 3.11 -4.51
C HIS A 59 -0.52 4.46 -4.01
N ASN A 60 -0.46 5.45 -4.90
CA ASN A 60 -0.11 6.83 -4.55
C ASN A 60 -1.10 7.43 -3.57
N LYS A 61 -0.63 8.33 -2.72
CA LYS A 61 -1.54 9.17 -1.93
C LYS A 61 -2.30 10.08 -2.89
N ILE A 62 -3.61 9.86 -3.03
CA ILE A 62 -4.48 10.78 -3.77
C ILE A 62 -4.56 12.06 -2.95
N LEU A 63 -4.07 13.18 -3.49
CA LEU A 63 -4.13 14.50 -2.84
C LEU A 63 -5.49 15.20 -3.03
N VAL A 64 -6.43 14.56 -3.74
CA VAL A 64 -7.77 15.09 -3.94
C VAL A 64 -8.63 14.76 -2.71
N PRO A 65 -9.26 15.75 -2.05
CA PRO A 65 -10.28 15.48 -1.06
C PRO A 65 -11.37 14.62 -1.69
N ILE A 66 -11.90 13.63 -0.97
CA ILE A 66 -13.12 12.92 -1.36
C ILE A 66 -14.30 13.90 -1.18
N SER A 67 -14.38 14.92 -2.03
CA SER A 67 -15.53 15.82 -2.11
C SER A 67 -16.44 15.35 -3.23
N ARG A 68 -17.36 14.45 -2.85
CA ARG A 68 -18.79 14.35 -3.25
C ARG A 68 -19.23 12.89 -3.43
N PRO A 69 -20.42 12.52 -2.91
CA PRO A 69 -21.06 11.26 -3.28
C PRO A 69 -21.49 11.35 -4.75
N ARG A 70 -21.26 10.29 -5.51
CA ARG A 70 -21.89 10.14 -6.83
C ARG A 70 -23.38 9.95 -6.60
N LYS A 71 -24.20 10.79 -7.25
CA LYS A 71 -25.63 10.55 -7.43
C LYS A 71 -25.85 9.28 -8.26
#